data_AF-A0A3N4HZI8-F1
#
_entry.id   AF-A0A3N4HZI8-F1
#
_cell.length_a   1.000
_cell.length_b   1.000
_cell.length_c   1.000
_cell.angle_alpha   90.00
_cell.angle_beta   90.00
_cell.angle_gamma   90.00
#
_symmetry.space_group_name_H-M   'P 1'
#
loop_
_entity.id
_entity.type
_entity.pdbx_description
1 polymer ?
#
loop_
_entity_poly.entity_id
_entity_poly.type
_entity_poly.pdbx_seq_one_letter_code
_entity_poly.pdbx_strand_id
1 'polypeptide(L)'
;MGKVAFVTTGATAPFKELIQAALDSMTVSALADLGFDTLLVQHGAGLGKETYNSSLAALVSTGAEKGVSITGIEFSEQIGDHIAAADLVISHAGAGSILDALRRLKRLIVVVNDQLLDNHQKELAEELERQGYLLEASPRNLATIIPKAMSENFRPFPTQQGQALGSVLDEEIGRRS
;
A
#
# COMPACT_ATOMS: atom_id res chain seq x y z
N MET A 1 -5.80 13.38 17.07
CA MET A 1 -4.67 12.80 16.33
C MET A 1 -5.29 12.17 15.10
N GLY A 2 -5.02 12.70 13.92
CA GLY A 2 -5.68 12.25 12.70
C GLY A 2 -5.14 10.91 12.22
N LYS A 3 -5.95 10.12 11.50
CA LYS A 3 -5.48 8.84 10.97
C LYS A 3 -4.75 9.04 9.64
N VAL A 4 -3.65 8.32 9.46
CA VAL A 4 -2.78 8.43 8.28
C VAL A 4 -2.80 7.13 7.47
N ALA A 5 -3.13 7.24 6.19
CA ALA A 5 -2.98 6.16 5.22
C ALA A 5 -1.72 6.40 4.38
N PHE A 6 -0.89 5.37 4.23
CA PHE A 6 0.35 5.43 3.45
C PHE A 6 0.29 4.45 2.29
N VAL A 7 0.48 4.94 1.07
CA VAL A 7 0.48 4.16 -0.16
C VAL A 7 1.90 4.12 -0.72
N THR A 8 2.43 2.93 -1.01
CA THR A 8 3.75 2.75 -1.61
C THR A 8 3.76 1.79 -2.79
N THR A 9 4.28 2.24 -3.93
CA THR A 9 4.44 1.41 -5.14
C THR A 9 5.75 0.62 -5.15
N GLY A 10 6.64 0.82 -4.17
CA GLY A 10 7.99 0.25 -4.16
C GLY A 10 9.03 1.06 -4.94
N ALA A 11 10.27 0.55 -5.00
CA ALA A 11 11.44 1.25 -5.55
C ALA A 11 11.67 1.03 -7.06
N THR A 12 11.27 -0.14 -7.58
CA THR A 12 11.81 -0.68 -8.84
C THR A 12 10.95 -0.38 -10.07
N ALA A 13 9.65 -0.12 -9.94
CA ALA A 13 8.80 0.25 -11.07
C ALA A 13 7.63 1.15 -10.63
N PRO A 14 7.31 2.22 -11.39
CA PRO A 14 6.15 3.06 -11.11
C PRO A 14 4.87 2.28 -11.40
N PHE A 15 4.13 1.92 -10.35
CA PHE A 15 2.83 1.25 -10.49
C PHE A 15 1.70 2.29 -10.62
N LYS A 16 1.45 2.72 -11.86
CA LYS A 16 0.52 3.80 -12.18
C LYS A 16 -0.90 3.48 -11.75
N GLU A 17 -1.33 2.24 -11.95
CA GLU A 17 -2.68 1.77 -11.64
C GLU A 17 -2.94 1.83 -10.13
N LEU A 18 -1.95 1.55 -9.29
CA LEU A 18 -2.06 1.71 -7.85
C LEU A 18 -2.18 3.19 -7.45
N ILE A 19 -1.38 4.08 -8.05
CA ILE A 19 -1.47 5.52 -7.78
C ILE A 19 -2.85 6.05 -8.18
N GLN A 20 -3.35 5.66 -9.36
CA GLN A 20 -4.67 6.05 -9.85
C GLN A 20 -5.78 5.49 -8.94
N ALA A 21 -5.69 4.23 -8.53
CA ALA A 21 -6.65 3.62 -7.61
C ALA A 21 -6.63 4.26 -6.22
N ALA A 22 -5.45 4.61 -5.70
CA ALA A 22 -5.31 5.28 -4.42
C ALA A 22 -5.89 6.70 -4.42
N LEU A 23 -5.79 7.39 -5.56
CA LEU A 23 -6.33 8.73 -5.78
C LEU A 23 -7.73 8.70 -6.43
N ASP A 24 -8.38 7.54 -6.48
CA ASP A 24 -9.74 7.45 -6.99
C ASP A 24 -10.74 8.03 -6.00
N SER A 25 -11.80 8.65 -6.53
CA SER A 25 -12.87 9.25 -5.73
C SER A 25 -13.51 8.28 -4.73
N MET A 26 -13.66 7.01 -5.11
CA MET A 26 -14.24 5.98 -4.24
C MET A 26 -13.28 5.62 -3.10
N THR A 27 -11.99 5.53 -3.40
CA THR A 27 -10.94 5.23 -2.41
C THR A 27 -10.80 6.36 -1.40
N VAL A 28 -10.72 7.60 -1.87
CA VAL A 28 -10.57 8.77 -0.99
C VAL A 28 -11.83 8.97 -0.17
N SER A 29 -13.02 8.76 -0.74
CA SER A 29 -14.26 8.77 0.03
C SER A 29 -14.27 7.70 1.11
N ALA A 30 -13.87 6.45 0.80
CA ALA A 30 -13.82 5.38 1.79
C ALA A 30 -12.87 5.72 2.95
N LEU A 31 -11.71 6.31 2.65
CA LEU A 31 -10.76 6.80 3.67
C LEU A 31 -11.37 7.91 4.52
N ALA A 32 -12.02 8.91 3.90
CA ALA A 32 -12.70 9.98 4.61
C ALA A 32 -13.80 9.44 5.55
N ASP A 33 -14.62 8.51 5.06
CA ASP A 33 -15.73 7.90 5.81
C ASP A 33 -15.21 7.06 7.01
N LEU A 34 -13.98 6.56 6.94
CA LEU A 34 -13.29 5.86 8.04
C LEU A 34 -12.54 6.78 9.01
N GLY A 35 -12.57 8.10 8.75
CA GLY A 35 -11.93 9.13 9.55
C GLY A 35 -10.41 9.24 9.32
N PHE A 36 -9.94 8.98 8.10
CA PHE A 36 -8.58 9.32 7.69
C PHE A 36 -8.50 10.80 7.30
N ASP A 37 -7.52 11.49 7.86
CA ASP A 37 -7.29 12.92 7.61
C ASP A 37 -6.15 13.14 6.63
N THR A 38 -5.29 12.14 6.44
CA THR A 38 -4.09 12.25 5.59
C THR A 38 -3.88 11.00 4.77
N LEU A 39 -3.68 11.19 3.47
CA LEU A 39 -3.27 10.17 2.51
C LEU A 39 -1.88 10.53 1.96
N LEU A 40 -0.89 9.75 2.34
CA LEU A 40 0.48 9.87 1.83
C LEU A 40 0.65 8.89 0.66
N VAL A 41 1.00 9.38 -0.52
CA VAL A 41 1.21 8.56 -1.72
C VAL A 41 2.66 8.67 -2.16
N GLN A 42 3.40 7.56 -2.04
CA GLN A 42 4.72 7.46 -2.61
C GLN A 42 4.60 7.13 -4.11
N HIS A 43 4.88 8.12 -4.93
CA HIS A 43 4.76 8.03 -6.39
C HIS A 43 6.10 7.79 -7.09
N GLY A 44 7.22 7.79 -6.37
CA GLY A 44 8.56 7.68 -6.96
C GLY A 44 8.91 8.86 -7.88
N ALA A 45 9.85 8.69 -8.81
CA ALA A 45 10.27 9.75 -9.73
C ALA A 45 9.67 9.60 -11.14
N GLY A 46 9.70 10.68 -11.93
CA GLY A 46 9.30 10.68 -13.35
C GLY A 46 7.81 10.36 -13.57
N LEU A 47 7.53 9.27 -14.30
CA LEU A 47 6.18 8.88 -14.72
C LEU A 47 5.18 8.68 -13.57
N GLY A 48 5.65 8.26 -12.39
CA GLY A 48 4.77 8.13 -11.23
C GLY A 48 4.32 9.48 -10.68
N LYS A 49 5.20 10.49 -10.68
CA LYS A 49 4.88 11.88 -10.28
C LYS A 49 3.90 12.54 -11.24
N GLU A 50 4.05 12.32 -12.55
CA GLU A 50 3.09 12.80 -13.56
C GLU A 50 1.70 12.20 -13.36
N THR A 51 1.65 10.89 -13.07
CA THR A 51 0.40 10.17 -12.80
C THR A 51 -0.26 10.69 -11.53
N TYR A 52 0.52 10.86 -10.44
CA TYR A 52 0.05 11.44 -9.19
C TYR A 52 -0.55 12.84 -9.40
N ASN A 53 0.18 13.74 -10.07
CA ASN A 53 -0.30 15.11 -10.31
C ASN A 53 -1.58 15.14 -11.13
N SER A 54 -1.66 14.31 -12.17
CA SER A 54 -2.84 14.25 -13.04
C SER A 54 -4.06 13.70 -12.30
N SER A 55 -3.89 12.62 -11.54
CA SER A 55 -4.96 12.02 -10.73
C SER A 55 -5.40 12.94 -9.59
N LEU A 56 -4.46 13.61 -8.91
CA LEU A 56 -4.77 14.58 -7.86
C LEU A 56 -5.56 15.77 -8.43
N ALA A 57 -5.14 16.32 -9.57
CA ALA A 57 -5.85 17.41 -10.22
C ALA A 57 -7.27 17.01 -10.62
N ALA A 58 -7.46 15.79 -11.13
CA ALA A 58 -8.78 15.25 -11.44
C ALA A 58 -9.64 15.11 -10.18
N LEU A 59 -9.09 14.55 -9.11
CA LEU A 59 -9.79 14.35 -7.85
C LEU A 59 -10.24 15.68 -7.22
N VAL A 60 -9.33 16.65 -7.13
CA VAL A 60 -9.63 18.00 -6.61
C VAL A 60 -10.65 18.72 -7.48
N SER A 61 -10.59 18.55 -8.81
CA SER A 61 -11.60 19.11 -9.72
C SER A 61 -12.99 18.53 -9.49
N THR A 62 -13.09 17.29 -9.01
CA THR A 62 -14.35 16.65 -8.64
C THR A 62 -14.81 16.99 -7.21
N GLY A 63 -13.96 17.60 -6.39
CA GLY A 63 -14.24 17.89 -4.97
C GLY A 63 -14.41 16.63 -4.11
N ALA A 64 -13.88 15.50 -4.56
CA ALA A 64 -14.05 14.20 -3.90
C ALA A 64 -13.02 13.95 -2.80
N GLU A 65 -12.11 14.89 -2.52
CA GLU A 65 -11.15 14.77 -1.42
C GLU A 65 -11.82 14.77 -0.04
N LYS A 66 -13.07 15.26 0.09
CA LYS A 66 -13.87 15.25 1.33
C LYS A 66 -13.11 15.74 2.60
N GLY A 67 -12.10 16.60 2.43
CA GLY A 67 -11.26 17.10 3.53
C GLY A 67 -10.04 16.26 3.89
N VAL A 68 -9.75 15.18 3.15
CA VAL A 68 -8.52 14.40 3.29
C VAL A 68 -7.34 15.16 2.70
N SER A 69 -6.27 15.35 3.49
CA SER A 69 -5.02 15.95 3.01
C SER A 69 -4.21 14.92 2.23
N ILE A 70 -4.07 15.13 0.93
CA ILE A 70 -3.33 14.21 0.05
C ILE A 70 -1.94 14.78 -0.21
N THR A 71 -0.90 14.01 0.13
CA THR A 71 0.50 14.43 0.00
C THR A 71 1.30 13.38 -0.76
N GLY A 72 2.00 13.81 -1.81
CA GLY A 72 2.87 12.97 -2.61
C GLY A 72 4.31 13.02 -2.10
N ILE A 73 4.96 11.86 -1.96
CA ILE A 73 6.39 11.79 -1.62
C ILE A 73 7.17 10.99 -2.66
N GLU A 74 8.44 11.34 -2.82
CA GLU A 74 9.39 10.59 -3.63
C GLU A 74 9.97 9.41 -2.81
N PHE A 75 10.65 8.47 -3.49
CA PHE A 75 11.30 7.36 -2.81
C PHE A 75 12.37 7.90 -1.85
N SER A 76 12.30 7.50 -0.58
CA SER A 76 13.22 7.92 0.48
C SER A 76 13.62 6.72 1.33
N GLU A 77 14.83 6.71 1.86
CA GLU A 77 15.29 5.70 2.81
C GLU A 77 14.48 5.73 4.13
N GLN A 78 13.72 6.80 4.38
CA GLN A 78 12.88 6.99 5.57
C GLN A 78 11.44 6.45 5.43
N ILE A 79 11.14 5.62 4.43
CA ILE A 79 9.82 4.99 4.27
C ILE A 79 9.38 4.25 5.55
N GLY A 80 10.33 3.66 6.29
CA GLY A 80 10.06 2.99 7.56
C GLY A 80 9.41 3.89 8.60
N ASP A 81 9.74 5.18 8.64
CA ASP A 81 9.14 6.15 9.58
C ASP A 81 7.71 6.51 9.17
N HIS A 82 7.46 6.64 7.86
CA HIS A 82 6.11 6.85 7.33
C HIS A 82 5.20 5.63 7.58
N ILE A 83 5.72 4.42 7.38
CA ILE A 83 5.03 3.16 7.74
C ILE A 83 4.75 3.12 9.25
N ALA A 84 5.69 3.59 10.09
CA ALA A 84 5.50 3.63 11.54
C ALA A 84 4.40 4.62 11.97
N ALA A 85 4.34 5.77 11.31
CA ALA A 85 3.36 6.81 11.58
C ALA A 85 1.97 6.49 11.00
N ALA A 86 1.90 5.64 9.97
CA ALA A 86 0.64 5.26 9.33
C ALA A 86 -0.18 4.29 10.18
N ASP A 87 -1.50 4.46 10.12
CA ASP A 87 -2.49 3.52 10.66
C ASP A 87 -2.84 2.42 9.65
N LEU A 88 -2.74 2.75 8.36
CA LEU A 88 -2.98 1.86 7.24
C LEU A 88 -1.86 1.99 6.21
N VAL A 89 -1.30 0.86 5.79
CA VAL A 89 -0.28 0.78 4.76
C VAL A 89 -0.85 0.02 3.57
N ILE A 90 -0.78 0.62 2.40
CA ILE A 90 -1.18 0.04 1.13
C ILE A 90 0.09 -0.08 0.29
N SER A 91 0.56 -1.29 0.06
CA SER A 91 1.76 -1.51 -0.74
C SER A 91 1.45 -2.31 -1.99
N HIS A 92 2.14 -2.05 -3.08
CA HIS A 92 2.32 -3.07 -4.11
C HIS A 92 2.99 -4.31 -3.46
N ALA A 93 2.85 -5.51 -4.04
CA ALA A 93 3.42 -6.76 -3.55
C ALA A 93 4.97 -6.84 -3.53
N GLY A 94 5.65 -5.71 -3.31
CA GLY A 94 7.06 -5.63 -3.01
C GLY A 94 7.38 -6.28 -1.67
N ALA A 95 8.09 -7.40 -1.75
CA ALA A 95 8.68 -8.17 -0.66
C ALA A 95 9.19 -7.32 0.53
N GLY A 96 9.99 -6.29 0.27
CA GLY A 96 10.58 -5.43 1.31
C GLY A 96 9.54 -4.61 2.08
N SER A 97 8.59 -4.00 1.37
CA SER A 97 7.52 -3.21 2.00
C SER A 97 6.57 -4.09 2.83
N ILE A 98 6.29 -5.31 2.35
CA ILE A 98 5.48 -6.30 3.09
C ILE A 98 6.16 -6.64 4.41
N LEU A 99 7.44 -6.99 4.37
CA LEU A 99 8.20 -7.34 5.58
C LEU A 99 8.26 -6.19 6.58
N ASP A 100 8.51 -4.97 6.12
CA ASP A 100 8.60 -3.81 7.00
C ASP A 100 7.27 -3.49 7.67
N ALA A 101 6.15 -3.60 6.95
CA ALA A 101 4.82 -3.42 7.53
C ALA A 101 4.46 -4.54 8.52
N LEU A 102 4.76 -5.80 8.18
CA LEU A 102 4.53 -6.96 9.05
C LEU A 102 5.36 -6.89 10.34
N ARG A 103 6.64 -6.53 10.26
CA ARG A 103 7.53 -6.34 11.42
C ARG A 103 7.02 -5.27 12.38
N ARG A 104 6.35 -4.24 11.85
CA ARG A 104 5.81 -3.11 12.61
C ARG A 104 4.37 -3.33 13.08
N LEU A 105 3.79 -4.52 12.85
CA LEU A 105 2.43 -4.88 13.25
C LEU A 105 1.37 -3.91 12.72
N LYS A 106 1.57 -3.40 11.51
CA LYS A 106 0.68 -2.43 10.86
C LYS A 106 -0.37 -3.14 10.01
N ARG A 107 -1.51 -2.47 9.83
CA ARG A 107 -2.56 -2.91 8.90
C ARG A 107 -2.02 -2.78 7.49
N LEU A 108 -1.85 -3.91 6.81
CA LEU A 108 -1.26 -3.97 5.48
C LEU A 108 -2.29 -4.47 4.46
N ILE A 109 -2.46 -3.68 3.41
CA ILE A 109 -3.18 -4.08 2.20
C ILE A 109 -2.13 -4.24 1.09
N VAL A 110 -2.04 -5.45 0.53
CA VAL A 110 -1.16 -5.74 -0.58
C VAL A 110 -1.96 -5.67 -1.87
N VAL A 111 -1.58 -4.73 -2.73
CA VAL A 111 -2.17 -4.59 -4.05
C VAL A 111 -1.34 -5.40 -5.04
N VAL A 112 -1.91 -6.50 -5.53
CA VAL A 112 -1.29 -7.32 -6.59
C VAL A 112 -1.67 -6.78 -7.96
N ASN A 113 -0.71 -6.80 -8.88
CA ASN A 113 -0.96 -6.50 -10.29
C ASN A 113 -1.35 -7.78 -11.04
N ASP A 114 -2.62 -7.90 -11.43
CA ASP A 114 -3.15 -9.03 -12.19
C ASP A 114 -2.55 -9.15 -13.61
N GLN A 115 -2.00 -8.06 -14.17
CA GLN A 115 -1.49 -8.00 -15.54
C GLN A 115 -0.01 -8.36 -15.68
N LEU A 116 0.77 -8.26 -14.60
CA LEU A 116 2.24 -8.27 -14.66
C LEU A 116 2.90 -9.30 -13.73
N LEU A 117 2.16 -10.00 -12.88
CA LEU A 117 2.76 -10.79 -11.81
C LEU A 117 3.30 -12.15 -12.24
N ASP A 118 4.54 -12.41 -11.81
CA ASP A 118 4.99 -13.75 -11.42
C ASP A 118 4.03 -14.32 -10.36
N ASN A 119 3.53 -15.54 -10.59
CA ASN A 119 2.55 -16.21 -9.72
C ASN A 119 2.97 -16.23 -8.24
N HIS A 120 4.26 -16.20 -7.96
CA HIS A 120 4.83 -16.30 -6.62
C HIS A 120 4.48 -15.14 -5.67
N GLN A 121 4.38 -13.91 -6.15
CA GLN A 121 3.98 -12.78 -5.28
C GLN A 121 2.50 -12.87 -4.88
N LYS A 122 1.66 -13.40 -5.77
CA LYS A 122 0.24 -13.63 -5.51
C LYS A 122 0.07 -14.77 -4.52
N GLU A 123 0.76 -15.90 -4.73
CA GLU A 123 0.76 -17.05 -3.80
C GLU A 123 1.15 -16.62 -2.38
N LEU A 124 2.15 -15.74 -2.27
CA LEU A 124 2.55 -15.20 -0.98
C LEU A 124 1.47 -14.31 -0.34
N ALA A 125 0.88 -13.39 -1.10
CA ALA A 125 -0.17 -12.53 -0.59
C ALA A 125 -1.39 -13.35 -0.13
N GLU A 126 -1.78 -14.37 -0.90
CA GLU A 126 -2.86 -15.30 -0.56
C GLU A 126 -2.54 -16.08 0.73
N GLU A 127 -1.31 -16.59 0.90
CA GLU A 127 -0.94 -17.32 2.11
C GLU A 127 -0.90 -16.42 3.35
N LEU A 128 -0.40 -15.19 3.21
CA LEU A 128 -0.37 -14.22 4.31
C LEU A 128 -1.78 -13.72 4.68
N GLU A 129 -2.66 -13.55 3.69
CA GLU A 129 -4.07 -13.27 3.91
C GLU A 129 -4.76 -14.43 4.62
N ARG A 130 -4.51 -15.67 4.18
CA ARG A 130 -5.04 -16.89 4.82
C ARG A 130 -4.63 -17.00 6.28
N GLN A 131 -3.43 -16.55 6.62
CA GLN A 131 -2.95 -16.50 8.00
C GLN A 131 -3.45 -15.27 8.78
N GLY A 132 -4.11 -14.32 8.12
CA GLY A 132 -4.67 -13.10 8.71
C GLY A 132 -3.63 -12.01 9.00
N TYR A 133 -2.52 -11.99 8.27
CA TYR A 133 -1.46 -11.00 8.44
C TYR A 133 -1.61 -9.77 7.54
N LEU A 134 -2.23 -9.91 6.37
CA LEU A 134 -2.49 -8.84 5.42
C LEU A 134 -3.80 -9.09 4.68
N LEU A 135 -4.26 -8.14 3.88
CA LEU A 135 -5.35 -8.34 2.93
C LEU A 135 -4.87 -8.16 1.50
N GLU A 136 -5.27 -9.07 0.63
CA GLU A 136 -5.04 -8.95 -0.81
C GLU A 136 -6.07 -7.98 -1.41
N ALA A 137 -5.61 -7.14 -2.31
CA ALA A 137 -6.45 -6.23 -3.08
C ALA A 137 -5.96 -6.14 -4.52
N SER A 138 -6.88 -5.79 -5.40
CA SER A 138 -6.56 -5.35 -6.75
C SER A 138 -6.79 -3.84 -6.85
N PRO A 139 -6.13 -3.12 -7.79
CA PRO A 139 -6.35 -1.67 -7.96
C PRO A 139 -7.84 -1.30 -8.12
N ARG A 140 -8.63 -2.18 -8.74
CA ARG A 140 -10.08 -1.97 -8.95
C ARG A 140 -10.92 -2.13 -7.69
N ASN A 141 -10.48 -2.95 -6.74
CA ASN A 141 -11.23 -3.30 -5.52
C ASN A 141 -10.67 -2.59 -4.28
N LEU A 142 -9.67 -1.72 -4.43
CA LEU A 142 -9.02 -1.07 -3.30
C LEU A 142 -10.02 -0.35 -2.38
N ALA A 143 -10.99 0.38 -2.97
CA ALA A 143 -12.03 1.09 -2.21
C ALA A 143 -12.91 0.18 -1.34
N THR A 144 -13.13 -1.08 -1.73
CA THR A 144 -13.94 -2.04 -0.95
C THR A 144 -13.11 -2.80 0.07
N ILE A 145 -11.81 -2.99 -0.19
CA ILE A 145 -10.90 -3.68 0.73
C ILE A 145 -10.48 -2.76 1.89
N ILE A 146 -10.34 -1.46 1.69
CA ILE A 146 -10.00 -0.50 2.76
C ILE A 146 -10.92 -0.61 4.00
N PRO A 147 -12.27 -0.55 3.88
CA PRO A 147 -13.15 -0.71 5.05
C PRO A 147 -13.11 -2.12 5.64
N LYS A 148 -12.87 -3.15 4.80
CA LYS A 148 -12.69 -4.53 5.25
C LYS A 148 -11.42 -4.65 6.10
N ALA A 149 -10.31 -4.09 5.65
CA ALA A 149 -9.05 -4.00 6.39
C ALA A 149 -9.23 -3.29 7.74
N MET A 150 -10.07 -2.25 7.78
CA MET A 150 -10.30 -1.55 9.03
C MET A 150 -11.14 -2.33 10.04
N SER A 151 -12.00 -3.22 9.55
CA SER A 151 -12.90 -4.06 10.34
C SER A 151 -12.27 -5.40 10.74
N GLU A 152 -11.29 -5.89 9.98
CA GLU A 152 -10.57 -7.11 10.29
C GLU A 152 -9.49 -6.91 11.37
N ASN A 153 -9.29 -7.98 12.16
CA ASN A 153 -8.22 -8.03 13.15
C ASN A 153 -7.00 -8.72 12.55
N PHE A 154 -6.01 -7.94 12.16
CA PHE A 154 -4.71 -8.44 11.73
C PHE A 154 -4.01 -9.16 12.88
N ARG A 155 -3.49 -10.36 12.60
CA ARG A 155 -2.68 -11.09 13.56
C ARG A 155 -1.28 -10.49 13.62
N PRO A 156 -0.67 -10.43 14.82
CA PRO A 156 0.71 -10.00 14.92
C PRO A 156 1.62 -11.05 14.29
N PHE A 157 2.50 -10.62 13.41
CA PHE A 157 3.42 -11.50 12.71
C PHE A 157 4.52 -11.99 13.67
N PRO A 158 4.68 -13.31 13.91
CA PRO A 158 5.64 -13.82 14.86
C PRO A 158 7.08 -13.69 14.33
N THR A 159 7.96 -13.17 15.17
CA THR A 159 9.34 -12.78 14.82
C THR A 159 10.18 -13.92 14.24
N GLN A 160 9.89 -15.19 14.60
CA GLN A 160 10.56 -16.37 14.05
C GLN A 160 10.15 -16.71 12.61
N GLN A 161 8.87 -16.57 12.26
CA GLN A 161 8.40 -16.82 10.88
C GLN A 161 8.83 -15.70 9.94
N GLY A 162 9.00 -14.48 10.47
CA GLY A 162 9.48 -13.35 9.69
C GLY A 162 10.93 -13.38 9.26
N GLN A 163 11.77 -14.20 9.90
CA GLN A 163 13.12 -14.45 9.39
C GLN A 163 13.10 -15.43 8.21
N ALA A 164 12.32 -16.51 8.31
CA ALA A 164 12.19 -17.50 7.22
C ALA A 164 11.48 -16.90 5.99
N LEU A 165 10.40 -16.15 6.21
CA LEU A 165 9.73 -15.41 5.15
C LEU A 165 10.59 -14.26 4.63
N GLY A 166 11.29 -13.58 5.54
CA GLY A 166 12.27 -12.55 5.23
C GLY A 166 13.34 -13.04 4.26
N SER A 167 13.93 -14.21 4.52
CA SER A 167 14.94 -14.80 3.64
C SER A 167 14.39 -15.19 2.27
N VAL A 168 13.19 -15.77 2.18
CA VAL A 168 12.56 -16.13 0.88
C VAL A 168 12.27 -14.86 0.06
N LEU A 169 11.83 -13.80 0.74
CA LEU A 169 11.53 -12.52 0.14
C LEU A 169 12.79 -11.74 -0.27
N ASP A 170 13.82 -11.76 0.57
CA ASP A 170 15.12 -11.15 0.28
C ASP A 170 15.86 -11.90 -0.85
N GLU A 171 15.69 -13.22 -0.97
CA GLU A 171 16.23 -14.02 -2.06
C GLU A 171 15.57 -13.66 -3.41
N GLU A 172 14.27 -13.34 -3.40
CA GLU A 172 13.53 -12.84 -4.57
C GLU A 172 13.92 -11.40 -4.94
N ILE A 173 14.18 -10.54 -3.95
CA ILE A 173 14.71 -9.18 -4.16
C ILE A 173 16.14 -9.24 -4.73
N GLY A 174 16.98 -10.13 -4.20
CA GLY A 174 18.38 -10.30 -4.60
C GLY A 174 18.58 -10.92 -5.99
N ARG A 175 17.59 -11.67 -6.50
CA ARG A 175 17.65 -12.26 -7.85
C ARG A 175 17.42 -11.27 -9.01
N ARG A 176 17.02 -10.02 -8.71
CA ARG A 176 16.77 -8.97 -9.72
C ARG A 176 17.82 -7.84 -9.73
N SER A 177 18.99 -8.05 -9.14
CA SER A 177 20.15 -7.14 -9.28
C SER A 177 21.15 -7.63 -10.32
#